data_AF-A0A9P0MAT2-F1
#
_entry.id   AF-A0A9P0MAT2-F1
#
_cell.length_a   1.000
_cell.length_b   1.000
_cell.length_c   1.000
_cell.angle_alpha   90.00
_cell.angle_beta   90.00
_cell.angle_gamma   90.00
#
_symmetry.space_group_name_H-M   'P 1'
#
loop_
_entity.id
_entity.type
_entity.pdbx_description
1 polymer ?
#
loop_
_entity_poly.entity_id
_entity_poly.type
_entity_poly.pdbx_seq_one_letter_code
_entity_poly.pdbx_strand_id
1 'polypeptide(L)'
;MNAPTPDKRGQHKNRPHKIKEDVIACIMDHIQKFPSEESHYSRNKNCHKKYLSPILNMATMYKLYIEDCENRKLDDSFKVTLSSYAKIFCTKFNLSFGHPRSDTCSVCDSGQKTDLHTENFKAAFESQRRDRERPSMEEDTCYITMDMQQTMPLPVKLFTFAKCGTIILVSIV
;
A
#
# COMPACT_ATOMS: atom_id res chain seq x y z
N MET A 1 -33.65 -36.87 -28.39
CA MET A 1 -33.93 -35.79 -27.42
C MET A 1 -33.21 -34.54 -27.91
N ASN A 2 -33.94 -33.47 -28.25
CA ASN A 2 -33.33 -32.24 -28.74
C ASN A 2 -33.24 -31.25 -27.57
N ALA A 3 -32.02 -30.97 -27.11
CA ALA A 3 -31.78 -29.98 -26.07
C ALA A 3 -32.06 -28.55 -26.60
N PRO A 4 -32.51 -27.61 -25.74
CA PRO A 4 -32.68 -26.22 -26.13
C PRO A 4 -31.33 -25.61 -26.56
N THR A 5 -31.36 -24.72 -27.54
CA THR A 5 -30.15 -24.02 -27.99
C THR A 5 -29.58 -23.18 -26.84
N PRO A 6 -28.25 -23.13 -26.69
CA PRO A 6 -27.62 -22.41 -25.59
C PRO A 6 -27.92 -20.91 -25.67
N ASP A 7 -28.23 -20.31 -24.53
CA ASP A 7 -28.54 -18.88 -24.39
C ASP A 7 -27.33 -18.02 -24.83
N LYS A 8 -27.56 -17.11 -25.77
CA LYS A 8 -26.56 -16.20 -26.35
C LYS A 8 -26.75 -14.74 -25.92
N ARG A 9 -27.63 -14.45 -24.96
CA ARG A 9 -27.82 -13.09 -24.43
C ARG A 9 -26.49 -12.55 -23.88
N GLY A 10 -26.19 -11.28 -24.18
CA GLY A 10 -24.95 -10.61 -23.75
C GLY A 10 -23.67 -11.02 -24.49
N GLN A 11 -23.72 -12.00 -25.40
CA GLN A 11 -22.55 -12.40 -26.19
C GLN A 11 -22.39 -11.50 -27.42
N HIS A 12 -21.65 -10.41 -27.26
CA HIS A 12 -21.34 -9.49 -28.35
C HIS A 12 -19.90 -9.71 -28.83
N LYS A 13 -19.75 -10.23 -30.06
CA LYS A 13 -18.44 -10.36 -30.73
C LYS A 13 -17.94 -9.04 -31.31
N ASN A 14 -18.85 -8.10 -31.60
CA ASN A 14 -18.52 -6.80 -32.12
C ASN A 14 -18.33 -5.80 -30.95
N ARG A 15 -17.08 -5.39 -30.72
CA ARG A 15 -16.73 -4.31 -29.79
C ARG A 15 -15.92 -3.26 -30.56
N PRO A 16 -16.58 -2.43 -31.39
CA PRO A 16 -15.88 -1.52 -32.29
C PRO A 16 -15.10 -0.44 -31.52
N HIS A 17 -15.54 -0.12 -30.31
CA HIS A 17 -14.86 0.84 -29.40
C HIS A 17 -13.89 0.16 -28.43
N LYS A 18 -13.47 -1.09 -28.68
CA LYS A 18 -12.41 -1.70 -27.88
C LYS A 18 -11.11 -0.94 -28.16
N ILE A 19 -10.49 -0.45 -27.08
CA ILE A 19 -9.16 0.17 -27.15
C ILE A 19 -8.17 -0.89 -27.64
N LYS A 20 -7.32 -0.52 -28.60
CA LYS A 20 -6.27 -1.39 -29.14
C LYS A 20 -5.29 -1.76 -28.02
N GLU A 21 -4.74 -2.97 -28.09
CA GLU A 21 -3.81 -3.49 -27.08
C GLU A 21 -2.54 -2.62 -26.99
N ASP A 22 -2.06 -2.10 -28.12
CA ASP A 22 -0.88 -1.22 -28.20
C ASP A 22 -1.07 0.10 -27.43
N VAL A 23 -2.30 0.66 -27.48
CA VAL A 23 -2.65 1.89 -26.75
C VAL A 23 -2.70 1.60 -25.25
N ILE A 24 -3.21 0.44 -24.85
CA ILE A 24 -3.22 0.01 -23.45
C ILE A 24 -1.78 -0.12 -22.94
N ALA A 25 -0.89 -0.75 -23.71
CA ALA A 25 0.53 -0.88 -23.36
C ALA A 25 1.19 0.49 -23.19
N CYS A 26 0.97 1.43 -24.12
CA CYS A 26 1.51 2.79 -24.01
C CYS A 26 1.05 3.51 -22.74
N ILE A 27 -0.22 3.36 -22.37
CA ILE A 27 -0.77 3.96 -21.14
C ILE A 27 -0.13 3.31 -19.90
N MET A 28 0.04 1.98 -19.93
CA MET A 28 0.69 1.26 -18.83
C MET A 28 2.15 1.70 -18.63
N ASP A 29 2.91 1.81 -19.71
CA ASP A 29 4.29 2.30 -19.68
C ASP A 29 4.36 3.72 -19.12
N HIS A 30 3.44 4.60 -19.52
CA HIS A 30 3.37 5.95 -18.98
C HIS A 30 3.08 5.95 -17.47
N ILE A 31 2.13 5.15 -16.98
CA ILE A 31 1.81 5.05 -15.55
C ILE A 31 3.01 4.51 -14.74
N GLN A 32 3.80 3.59 -15.30
CA GLN A 32 4.97 3.02 -14.62
C GLN A 32 6.15 4.00 -14.45
N LYS A 33 6.18 5.10 -15.22
CA LYS A 33 7.22 6.15 -15.07
C LYS A 33 7.09 6.95 -13.77
N PHE A 34 5.91 6.95 -13.13
CA PHE A 34 5.73 7.72 -11.91
C PHE A 34 6.36 7.00 -10.72
N PRO A 35 7.14 7.70 -9.88
CA PRO A 35 7.69 7.12 -8.67
C PRO A 35 6.53 6.71 -7.75
N SER A 36 6.63 5.49 -7.21
CA SER A 36 5.65 4.96 -6.27
C SER A 36 6.35 4.34 -5.07
N GLU A 37 5.79 4.55 -3.90
CA GLU A 37 6.30 4.03 -2.64
C GLU A 37 5.47 2.81 -2.22
N GLU A 38 6.16 1.77 -1.79
CA GLU A 38 5.51 0.60 -1.19
C GLU A 38 5.24 0.88 0.29
N SER A 39 4.06 0.47 0.76
CA SER A 39 3.77 0.55 2.18
C SER A 39 4.68 -0.42 2.94
N HIS A 40 5.67 0.12 3.65
CA HIS A 40 6.58 -0.63 4.53
C HIS A 40 5.84 -1.45 5.60
N TYR A 41 4.61 -1.03 5.94
CA TYR A 41 3.73 -1.71 6.87
C TYR A 41 2.54 -2.30 6.12
N SER A 42 2.64 -3.58 5.79
CA SER A 42 1.48 -4.42 5.43
C SER A 42 1.81 -5.87 5.72
N ARG A 43 1.80 -6.22 7.01
CA ARG A 43 1.67 -7.60 7.49
C ARG A 43 0.51 -8.26 6.73
N ASN A 44 0.81 -9.25 5.89
CA ASN A 44 -0.08 -10.22 5.23
C ASN A 44 -1.34 -9.77 4.44
N LYS A 45 -1.82 -8.52 4.52
CA LYS A 45 -3.13 -8.12 3.96
C LYS A 45 -3.08 -7.25 2.68
N ASN A 46 -1.99 -6.50 2.44
CA ASN A 46 -1.86 -5.59 1.29
C ASN A 46 -0.42 -5.56 0.73
N CYS A 47 0.24 -6.71 0.62
CA CYS A 47 1.67 -6.83 0.30
C CYS A 47 2.12 -6.24 -1.05
N HIS A 48 1.20 -5.80 -1.91
CA HIS A 48 1.51 -5.25 -3.24
C HIS A 48 0.85 -3.89 -3.51
N LYS A 49 0.33 -3.21 -2.48
CA LYS A 49 -0.25 -1.88 -2.68
C LYS A 49 0.85 -0.82 -2.72
N LYS A 50 0.83 -0.03 -3.79
CA LYS A 50 1.79 1.06 -4.02
C LYS A 50 1.09 2.41 -3.96
N TYR A 51 1.82 3.42 -3.52
CA TYR A 51 1.32 4.76 -3.29
C TYR A 51 2.06 5.76 -4.19
N LEU A 52 1.29 6.52 -4.97
CA LEU A 52 1.78 7.65 -5.75
C LEU A 52 1.75 8.91 -4.88
N SER A 53 2.64 9.86 -5.21
CA SER A 53 2.71 11.15 -4.53
C SER A 53 1.33 11.80 -4.34
N PRO A 54 1.04 12.40 -3.17
CA PRO A 54 -0.24 13.09 -2.90
C PRO A 54 -0.47 14.30 -3.81
N ILE A 55 0.57 14.83 -4.43
CA ILE A 55 0.49 15.98 -5.35
C ILE A 55 -0.05 15.53 -6.72
N LEU A 56 0.14 14.25 -7.06
CA LEU A 56 -0.40 13.67 -8.27
C LEU A 56 -1.88 13.35 -8.08
N ASN A 57 -2.63 13.54 -9.15
CA ASN A 57 -4.01 13.10 -9.25
C ASN A 57 -4.27 12.57 -10.66
N MET A 58 -5.41 11.89 -10.84
CA MET A 58 -5.78 11.28 -12.12
C MET A 58 -5.80 12.29 -13.28
N ALA A 59 -6.32 13.50 -13.05
CA ALA A 59 -6.41 14.52 -14.08
C ALA A 59 -5.03 15.05 -14.49
N THR A 60 -4.13 15.26 -13.52
CA THR A 60 -2.74 15.67 -13.76
C THR A 60 -1.97 14.59 -14.51
N MET A 61 -2.08 13.32 -14.08
CA MET A 61 -1.43 12.21 -14.79
C MET A 61 -1.94 12.07 -16.23
N TYR A 62 -3.23 12.28 -16.46
CA TYR A 62 -3.79 12.27 -17.80
C TYR A 62 -3.30 13.44 -18.66
N LYS A 63 -3.21 14.66 -18.12
CA LYS A 63 -2.61 15.80 -18.84
C LYS A 63 -1.18 15.50 -19.28
N LEU A 64 -0.37 14.98 -18.36
CA LEU A 64 1.01 14.56 -18.65
C LEU A 64 1.08 13.46 -19.70
N TYR A 65 0.11 12.55 -19.74
CA TYR A 65 0.02 11.53 -20.78
C TYR A 65 -0.24 12.13 -22.16
N ILE A 66 -1.17 13.08 -22.26
CA ILE A 66 -1.45 13.78 -23.54
C ILE A 66 -0.22 14.56 -24.00
N GLU A 67 0.46 15.26 -23.09
CA GLU A 67 1.72 15.96 -23.37
C GLU A 67 2.82 14.98 -23.83
N ASP A 68 2.99 13.81 -23.18
CA ASP A 68 3.95 12.77 -23.62
C ASP A 68 3.59 12.23 -25.01
N CYS A 69 2.30 12.08 -25.33
CA CYS A 69 1.85 11.67 -26.67
C CYS A 69 2.18 12.71 -27.74
N GLU A 70 1.97 14.00 -27.43
CA GLU A 70 2.29 15.12 -28.33
C GLU A 70 3.80 15.23 -28.55
N ASN A 71 4.60 15.13 -27.48
CA ASN A 71 6.06 15.16 -27.55
C ASN A 71 6.64 14.01 -28.38
N ARG A 72 6.02 12.82 -28.30
CA ARG A 72 6.39 11.64 -29.09
C ARG A 72 5.80 11.64 -30.51
N LYS A 73 4.98 12.64 -30.86
CA LYS A 73 4.24 12.73 -32.12
C LYS A 73 3.44 11.45 -32.44
N LEU A 74 2.80 10.89 -31.42
CA LEU A 74 1.95 9.71 -31.59
C LEU A 74 0.68 10.07 -32.36
N ASP A 75 0.16 9.07 -33.08
CA ASP A 75 -1.11 9.16 -33.80
C ASP A 75 -2.28 9.46 -32.85
N ASP A 76 -3.33 10.10 -33.36
CA ASP A 76 -4.50 10.47 -32.56
C ASP A 76 -5.22 9.25 -31.96
N SER A 77 -5.03 8.04 -32.50
CA SER A 77 -5.54 6.81 -31.90
C SER A 77 -4.97 6.48 -30.51
N PHE A 78 -3.83 7.06 -30.13
CA PHE A 78 -3.24 6.92 -28.79
C PHE A 78 -3.81 7.93 -27.78
N LYS A 79 -4.46 9.00 -28.25
CA LYS A 79 -5.11 10.01 -27.40
C LYS A 79 -6.49 9.51 -26.96
N VAL A 80 -6.51 8.78 -25.85
CA VAL A 80 -7.74 8.25 -25.25
C VAL A 80 -8.45 9.28 -24.39
N THR A 81 -9.71 9.03 -24.05
CA THR A 81 -10.44 9.84 -23.06
C THR A 81 -9.92 9.61 -21.63
N LEU A 82 -10.09 10.60 -20.76
CA LEU A 82 -9.78 10.50 -19.33
C LEU A 82 -10.46 9.29 -18.67
N SER A 83 -11.71 8.98 -19.05
CA SER A 83 -12.44 7.83 -18.51
C SER A 83 -11.78 6.49 -18.85
N SER A 84 -11.26 6.36 -20.07
CA SER A 84 -10.53 5.18 -20.53
C SER A 84 -9.21 5.03 -19.79
N TYR A 85 -8.46 6.12 -19.66
CA TYR A 85 -7.22 6.18 -18.90
C TYR A 85 -7.42 5.77 -17.44
N ALA A 86 -8.42 6.38 -16.77
CA ALA A 86 -8.75 6.07 -15.38
C ALA A 86 -9.18 4.61 -15.20
N LYS A 87 -9.93 4.05 -16.15
CA LYS A 87 -10.31 2.64 -16.12
C LYS A 87 -9.09 1.72 -16.19
N ILE A 88 -8.12 2.00 -17.07
CA ILE A 88 -6.89 1.23 -17.17
C ILE A 88 -6.10 1.34 -15.86
N PHE A 89 -5.95 2.55 -15.30
CA PHE A 89 -5.31 2.77 -14.00
C PHE A 89 -5.94 1.89 -12.91
N CYS A 90 -7.26 1.95 -12.73
CA CYS A 90 -7.94 1.22 -11.65
C CYS A 90 -7.99 -0.30 -11.85
N THR A 91 -7.95 -0.80 -13.08
CA THR A 91 -8.08 -2.24 -13.37
C THR A 91 -6.75 -2.95 -13.52
N LYS A 92 -5.71 -2.26 -13.97
CA LYS A 92 -4.38 -2.84 -14.22
C LYS A 92 -3.39 -2.60 -13.09
N PHE A 93 -3.63 -1.60 -12.23
CA PHE A 93 -2.71 -1.24 -11.17
C PHE A 93 -3.40 -1.25 -9.81
N ASN A 94 -2.68 -1.75 -8.79
CA ASN A 94 -3.05 -1.60 -7.39
C ASN A 94 -2.35 -0.36 -6.78
N LEU A 95 -2.55 0.78 -7.43
CA LEU A 95 -1.98 2.08 -7.04
C LEU A 95 -3.01 2.94 -6.31
N SER A 96 -2.57 3.75 -5.37
CA SER A 96 -3.41 4.77 -4.72
C SER A 96 -2.63 6.07 -4.54
N PHE A 97 -3.31 7.20 -4.47
CA PHE A 97 -2.68 8.48 -4.21
C PHE A 97 -2.51 8.69 -2.70
N GLY A 98 -1.42 9.33 -2.29
CA GLY A 98 -1.16 9.71 -0.91
C GLY A 98 -0.02 8.92 -0.28
N HIS A 99 -0.05 8.79 1.04
CA HIS A 99 0.95 8.03 1.79
C HIS A 99 0.33 6.76 2.36
N PRO A 100 1.13 5.71 2.57
CA PRO A 100 0.74 4.60 3.43
C PRO A 100 0.20 5.14 4.76
N ARG A 101 -0.94 4.61 5.23
CA ARG A 101 -1.42 4.97 6.57
C ARG A 101 -0.45 4.37 7.59
N SER A 102 0.11 5.23 8.43
CA SER A 102 0.79 4.86 9.66
C SER A 102 -0.15 5.11 10.82
N ASP A 103 -0.20 4.18 11.78
CA ASP A 103 -0.94 4.43 13.03
C ASP A 103 -0.31 5.63 13.74
N THR A 104 -1.12 6.68 13.91
CA THR A 104 -0.76 7.90 14.61
C THR A 104 -1.38 7.88 16.00
N CYS A 105 -0.69 8.47 16.98
CA CYS A 105 -1.25 8.60 18.31
C CYS A 105 -2.34 9.69 18.34
N SER A 106 -3.17 9.69 19.38
CA SER A 106 -4.25 10.66 19.55
C SER A 106 -3.78 12.14 19.54
N VAL A 107 -2.54 12.41 19.95
CA VAL A 107 -1.93 13.76 19.92
C VAL A 107 -1.55 14.18 18.49
N CYS A 108 -1.07 13.23 17.68
CA CYS A 108 -0.82 13.47 16.25
C CYS A 108 -2.14 13.70 15.51
N ASP A 109 -3.17 12.90 15.82
CA ASP A 109 -4.49 13.00 15.21
C ASP A 109 -5.20 14.31 15.57
N SER A 110 -5.01 14.83 16.79
CA SER A 110 -5.56 16.11 17.21
C SER A 110 -4.84 17.33 16.59
N GLY A 111 -3.78 17.11 15.82
CA GLY A 111 -2.98 18.17 15.20
C GLY A 111 -2.09 18.95 16.18
N GLN A 112 -2.01 18.52 17.44
CA GLN A 112 -1.24 19.19 18.51
C GLN A 112 0.20 18.67 18.60
N LYS A 113 0.81 18.35 17.46
CA LYS A 113 2.19 17.86 17.41
C LYS A 113 3.16 18.97 17.81
N THR A 114 3.94 18.73 18.85
CA THR A 114 5.07 19.59 19.27
C THR A 114 6.39 18.96 18.81
N ASP A 115 7.45 19.75 18.68
CA ASP A 115 8.78 19.23 18.33
C ASP A 115 9.25 18.18 19.35
N LEU A 116 9.06 18.44 20.64
CA LEU A 116 9.33 17.50 21.73
C LEU A 116 8.56 16.18 21.59
N HIS A 117 7.30 16.24 21.16
CA HIS A 117 6.52 15.03 20.89
C HIS A 117 7.17 14.21 19.77
N THR A 118 7.53 14.86 18.67
CA THR A 118 8.16 14.19 17.53
C THR A 118 9.49 13.54 17.91
N GLU A 119 10.32 14.21 18.71
CA GLU A 119 11.59 13.69 19.19
C GLU A 119 11.41 12.49 20.13
N ASN A 120 10.48 12.57 21.09
CA ASN A 120 10.19 11.46 22.00
C ASN A 120 9.70 10.22 21.25
N PHE A 121 8.85 10.40 20.24
CA PHE A 121 8.38 9.30 19.39
C PHE A 121 9.51 8.67 18.59
N LYS A 122 10.40 9.48 18.01
CA LYS A 122 11.59 8.98 17.29
C LYS A 122 12.51 8.20 18.23
N ALA A 123 12.80 8.74 19.42
CA ALA A 123 13.65 8.09 20.41
C ALA A 123 13.08 6.75 20.88
N ALA A 124 11.77 6.70 21.15
CA ALA A 124 11.06 5.47 21.54
C ALA A 124 11.04 4.44 20.40
N PHE A 125 10.85 4.88 19.16
CA PHE A 125 10.90 4.00 17.98
C PHE A 125 12.31 3.41 17.78
N GLU A 126 13.35 4.24 17.92
CA GLU A 126 14.73 3.78 17.83
C GLU A 126 15.10 2.82 18.97
N SER A 127 14.62 3.03 20.20
CA SER A 127 14.86 2.11 21.30
C SER A 127 14.20 0.75 21.05
N GLN A 128 12.94 0.73 20.59
CA GLN A 128 12.26 -0.52 20.22
C GLN A 128 12.98 -1.26 19.09
N ARG A 129 13.49 -0.53 18.08
CA ARG A 129 14.27 -1.13 17.00
C ARG A 129 15.55 -1.77 17.52
N ARG A 130 16.28 -1.09 18.42
CA ARG A 130 17.47 -1.65 19.07
C ARG A 130 17.15 -2.90 19.88
N ASP A 131 16.09 -2.85 20.70
CA ASP A 131 15.67 -4.00 21.52
C ASP A 131 15.30 -5.22 20.68
N ARG A 132 14.72 -5.00 19.49
CA ARG A 132 14.41 -6.06 18.52
C ARG A 132 15.65 -6.67 17.87
N GLU A 133 16.68 -5.87 17.64
CA GLU A 133 17.93 -6.31 16.99
C GLU A 133 18.88 -7.01 17.98
N ARG A 134 18.79 -6.71 19.29
CA ARG A 134 19.65 -7.31 20.34
C ARG A 134 19.69 -8.84 20.37
N PRO A 135 18.56 -9.59 20.28
CA PRO A 135 18.58 -11.05 20.24
C PRO A 135 19.35 -11.65 19.05
N SER A 136 19.55 -10.88 17.98
CA SER A 136 20.36 -11.34 16.84
C SER A 136 21.86 -11.22 17.11
N MET A 137 22.26 -10.45 18.14
CA MET A 137 23.64 -10.17 18.51
C MET A 137 24.05 -10.83 19.85
N GLU A 138 23.08 -11.10 20.74
CA GLU A 138 23.28 -11.68 22.07
C GLU A 138 22.50 -12.99 22.21
N GLU A 139 23.16 -14.12 22.48
CA GLU A 139 22.52 -15.45 22.55
C GLU A 139 21.59 -15.63 23.77
N ASP A 140 21.77 -14.85 24.83
CA ASP A 140 21.01 -14.93 26.09
C ASP A 140 19.87 -13.89 26.22
N THR A 141 19.54 -13.19 25.12
CA THR A 141 18.53 -12.14 25.10
C THR A 141 17.31 -12.57 24.28
N CYS A 142 16.13 -12.57 24.89
CA CYS A 142 14.87 -12.82 24.21
C CYS A 142 14.04 -11.53 24.14
N TYR A 143 13.53 -11.19 22.96
CA TYR A 143 12.67 -10.03 22.73
C TYR A 143 11.23 -10.48 22.50
N ILE A 144 10.30 -9.95 23.32
CA ILE A 144 8.88 -10.24 23.23
C ILE A 144 8.12 -8.93 23.01
N THR A 145 7.39 -8.84 21.90
CA THR A 145 6.45 -7.74 21.64
C THR A 145 5.03 -8.16 21.98
N MET A 146 4.35 -7.37 22.81
CA MET A 146 2.92 -7.55 23.09
C MET A 146 2.15 -6.33 22.58
N ASP A 147 1.17 -6.57 21.72
CA ASP A 147 0.24 -5.55 21.21
C ASP A 147 -0.93 -5.43 22.20
N MET A 148 -1.03 -4.29 22.88
CA MET A 148 -2.10 -4.03 23.85
C MET A 148 -3.40 -3.55 23.19
N GLN A 149 -3.42 -3.28 21.89
CA GLN A 149 -4.64 -2.82 21.19
C GLN A 149 -5.65 -3.95 20.93
N GLN A 150 -5.29 -5.20 21.26
CA GLN A 150 -6.17 -6.38 21.19
C GLN A 150 -6.22 -7.21 22.48
N THR A 151 -6.09 -6.60 23.66
CA THR A 151 -6.48 -7.30 24.90
C THR A 151 -7.99 -7.42 24.99
N MET A 152 -8.57 -8.46 24.39
CA MET A 152 -9.77 -9.06 24.97
C MET A 152 -9.45 -9.44 26.44
N PRO A 153 -10.41 -9.39 27.37
CA PRO A 153 -10.17 -9.77 28.75
C PRO A 153 -9.69 -11.23 28.79
N LEU A 154 -8.37 -11.43 28.90
CA LEU A 154 -7.80 -12.76 29.03
C LEU A 154 -8.03 -13.24 30.46
N PRO A 155 -8.53 -14.47 30.66
CA PRO A 155 -8.67 -15.03 31.99
C PRO A 155 -7.28 -15.19 32.63
N VAL A 156 -7.22 -14.84 33.92
CA VAL A 156 -6.05 -14.85 34.79
C VAL A 156 -5.42 -16.26 34.81
N LYS A 157 -4.47 -16.52 33.91
CA LYS A 157 -3.50 -17.59 34.09
C LYS A 157 -2.12 -16.97 34.03
N LEU A 158 -1.49 -16.91 35.20
CA LEU A 158 -0.09 -16.58 35.44
C LEU A 158 0.79 -17.14 34.32
N PHE A 159 1.46 -16.26 33.59
CA PHE A 159 2.65 -16.64 32.83
C PHE A 159 3.78 -16.87 33.84
N THR A 160 3.99 -18.12 34.24
CA THR A 160 5.20 -18.54 34.95
C THR A 160 6.31 -18.81 33.94
N PHE A 161 7.22 -17.84 33.77
CA PHE A 161 8.47 -18.08 33.06
C PHE A 161 9.54 -18.49 34.07
N ALA A 162 9.84 -19.79 34.09
CA ALA A 162 11.01 -20.34 34.76
C ALA A 162 12.15 -20.45 33.73
N LYS A 163 13.20 -19.64 33.89
CA LYS A 163 14.61 -20.04 33.73
C LYS A 163 15.54 -18.94 34.23
N CYS A 164 16.49 -19.37 35.05
CA CYS A 164 17.53 -18.56 35.68
C CYS A 164 18.51 -18.07 34.59
N GLY A 165 18.65 -16.75 34.42
CA GLY A 165 19.74 -16.12 33.65
C GLY A 165 19.37 -15.32 32.40
N THR A 166 18.14 -15.42 31.88
CA THR A 166 17.75 -14.75 30.63
C THR A 166 17.27 -13.31 30.87
N ILE A 167 17.83 -12.34 30.14
CA ILE A 167 17.31 -10.96 30.14
C ILE A 167 16.12 -10.90 29.19
N ILE A 168 14.93 -10.65 29.76
CA ILE A 168 13.68 -10.50 29.00
C ILE A 168 13.43 -9.01 28.80
N LEU A 169 13.50 -8.57 27.54
CA LEU A 169 13.09 -7.21 27.16
C LEU A 169 11.63 -7.26 26.71
N VAL A 170 10.75 -6.65 27.50
CA VAL A 170 9.32 -6.53 27.21
C VAL A 170 9.05 -5.13 26.66
N SER A 171 8.66 -5.06 25.39
CA SER A 171 8.13 -3.82 24.81
C SER A 171 6.62 -3.90 24.67
N ILE A 172 5.94 -2.94 25.29
CA ILE A 172 4.50 -2.74 25.20
C ILE A 172 4.25 -1.81 24.01
N VAL A 173 3.49 -2.27 23.02
CA VAL A 173 3.08 -1.50 21.83
C VAL A 173 1.59 -1.17 21.95
#